data_AF-M0IU04-F1
#
_entry.id   AF-M0IU04-F1
#
_cell.length_a   1.000
_cell.length_b   1.000
_cell.length_c   1.000
_cell.angle_alpha   90.00
_cell.angle_beta   90.00
_cell.angle_gamma   90.00
#
_symmetry.space_group_name_H-M   'P 1'
#
loop_
_entity.id
_entity.type
_entity.pdbx_description
1 polymer ?
#
loop_
_entity_poly.entity_id
_entity_poly.type
_entity_poly.pdbx_seq_one_letter_code
_entity_poly.pdbx_strand_id
1 'polypeptide(L)'
;MKRRALLSTVAGSALGLAGGCLSDTDAPTDTPTNPQTTTAATDGPAESDTPGPGSESGAGLSVVNEDDEPHALSVRVTDGDETRVDSSLDVGAGPGYGRNVANDLVDAGRYRVVAELDTGATLDYEWTVTNETRRLELVVTSDAGLEPRQRVTPALDDADLPYSVPGSTDIFSPPTAGIRNRSDADARLTVAIEHGGTRFFEHAFDAATDREISTPALVKSHGTYEVFVEADDGRTATHEWHIPEKWAWPTLAVLVADDGSLRVGSGWPEMASVRVTNEDETERDLTLTLVRPDDADAGGDDAGGAGTDSGGTVVSETAQTVPPGESTVAVDIPIGDEYELTVETAAGSETVDYPACYCWSTTAEVTVGGNSAGGSNGGDDGPSVESFQYVCE
;
A
#
# COMPACT_ATOMS: atom_id res chain seq x y z
N MET A 1 28.42 -32.64 -9.95
CA MET A 1 29.03 -32.89 -11.28
C MET A 1 27.93 -32.84 -12.34
N LYS A 2 28.18 -32.28 -13.55
CA LYS A 2 27.55 -32.57 -14.88
C LYS A 2 26.14 -33.22 -14.86
N ARG A 3 25.04 -32.76 -15.48
CA ARG A 3 24.71 -31.92 -16.67
C ARG A 3 23.15 -31.72 -16.65
N ARG A 4 22.43 -31.03 -17.56
CA ARG A 4 22.71 -30.36 -18.86
C ARG A 4 21.76 -29.15 -19.05
N ALA A 5 22.08 -28.29 -20.00
CA ALA A 5 21.25 -27.26 -20.63
C ALA A 5 20.32 -27.78 -21.75
N LEU A 6 19.26 -27.01 -22.05
CA LEU A 6 18.62 -26.88 -23.37
C LEU A 6 17.87 -25.54 -23.48
N LEU A 7 18.34 -24.63 -24.35
CA LEU A 7 17.51 -23.52 -24.88
C LEU A 7 16.64 -24.05 -26.02
N SER A 8 15.48 -23.41 -26.26
CA SER A 8 14.77 -23.53 -27.54
C SER A 8 14.16 -22.19 -27.95
N THR A 9 14.79 -21.54 -28.93
CA THR A 9 14.30 -20.33 -29.59
C THR A 9 13.33 -20.71 -30.71
N VAL A 10 12.16 -20.05 -30.80
CA VAL A 10 11.37 -20.00 -32.05
C VAL A 10 10.89 -18.57 -32.26
N ALA A 11 11.29 -17.98 -33.39
CA ALA A 11 10.80 -16.69 -33.86
C ALA A 11 9.55 -16.87 -34.73
N GLY A 12 8.65 -15.88 -34.73
CA GLY A 12 7.41 -15.92 -35.51
C GLY A 12 6.79 -14.53 -35.72
N SER A 13 7.41 -13.71 -36.57
CA SER A 13 6.88 -12.39 -36.94
C SER A 13 5.69 -12.50 -37.91
N ALA A 14 4.65 -11.70 -37.71
CA ALA A 14 3.65 -11.39 -38.75
C ALA A 14 3.17 -9.93 -38.63
N LEU A 15 3.32 -9.17 -39.72
CA LEU A 15 2.90 -7.77 -39.85
C LEU A 15 1.41 -7.68 -40.25
N GLY A 16 0.73 -6.62 -39.79
CA GLY A 16 -0.62 -6.25 -40.25
C GLY A 16 -0.89 -4.76 -40.09
N LEU A 17 -0.74 -3.99 -41.18
CA LEU A 17 -0.97 -2.54 -41.22
C LEU A 17 -2.33 -2.19 -41.85
N ALA A 18 -3.14 -1.39 -41.13
CA ALA A 18 -4.12 -0.42 -41.65
C ALA A 18 -4.57 0.46 -40.45
N GLY A 19 -4.78 1.77 -40.52
CA GLY A 19 -4.77 2.68 -41.66
C GLY A 19 -6.12 3.39 -41.81
N GLY A 20 -6.32 4.54 -41.16
CA GLY A 20 -7.56 5.32 -41.27
C GLY A 20 -7.51 6.65 -40.50
N CYS A 21 -7.55 7.78 -41.21
CA CYS A 21 -7.38 9.12 -40.67
C CYS A 21 -8.68 9.95 -40.61
N LEU A 22 -8.72 10.89 -39.65
CA LEU A 22 -9.42 12.18 -39.65
C LEU A 22 -10.96 12.23 -39.73
N SER A 23 -11.57 13.00 -38.81
CA SER A 23 -12.20 14.30 -39.14
C SER A 23 -12.58 15.09 -37.89
N ASP A 24 -12.05 16.31 -37.74
CA ASP A 24 -12.63 17.35 -36.87
C ASP A 24 -13.98 17.84 -37.38
N THR A 25 -14.87 18.29 -36.49
CA THR A 25 -15.81 19.40 -36.77
C THR A 25 -16.22 20.08 -35.46
N ASP A 26 -16.05 21.40 -35.41
CA ASP A 26 -16.36 22.27 -34.27
C ASP A 26 -17.86 22.35 -33.86
N ALA A 27 -18.05 22.83 -32.64
CA ALA A 27 -19.29 23.14 -31.92
C ALA A 27 -20.14 24.28 -32.61
N PRO A 28 -21.36 24.69 -32.15
CA PRO A 28 -21.78 24.74 -30.74
C PRO A 28 -23.27 24.46 -30.38
N THR A 29 -23.47 24.41 -29.05
CA THR A 29 -24.70 24.56 -28.24
C THR A 29 -26.06 24.80 -28.91
N ASP A 30 -27.05 23.99 -28.52
CA ASP A 30 -28.38 24.50 -28.12
C ASP A 30 -29.05 23.58 -27.09
N THR A 31 -29.75 24.15 -26.11
CA THR A 31 -30.39 23.43 -24.98
C THR A 31 -31.85 23.07 -25.26
N PRO A 32 -32.29 21.80 -25.10
CA PRO A 32 -33.71 21.45 -25.07
C PRO A 32 -34.21 21.10 -23.66
N THR A 33 -35.16 21.91 -23.22
CA THR A 33 -36.05 21.80 -22.07
C THR A 33 -36.58 20.39 -21.75
N ASN A 34 -36.62 20.05 -20.45
CA ASN A 34 -37.33 18.91 -19.85
C ASN A 34 -38.86 18.99 -20.03
N PRO A 35 -39.52 17.89 -20.42
CA PRO A 35 -40.83 17.56 -19.86
C PRO A 35 -40.94 16.10 -19.37
N GLN A 36 -41.31 15.94 -18.10
CA GLN A 36 -42.00 14.75 -17.57
C GLN A 36 -43.36 14.58 -18.33
N THR A 37 -44.01 13.44 -18.51
CA THR A 37 -44.01 12.14 -17.79
C THR A 37 -44.68 11.08 -18.69
N THR A 38 -44.18 9.84 -18.79
CA THR A 38 -45.03 8.61 -18.72
C THR A 38 -44.21 7.32 -18.64
N THR A 39 -44.78 6.34 -17.93
CA THR A 39 -44.12 5.10 -17.47
C THR A 39 -44.24 3.95 -18.48
N ALA A 40 -43.17 3.16 -18.63
CA ALA A 40 -43.24 1.75 -19.04
C ALA A 40 -42.14 0.98 -18.31
N ALA A 41 -42.48 -0.17 -17.71
CA ALA A 41 -41.58 -0.92 -16.85
C ALA A 41 -40.71 -1.91 -17.64
N THR A 42 -39.43 -2.00 -17.25
CA THR A 42 -38.52 -3.12 -17.52
C THR A 42 -37.60 -3.24 -16.31
N ASP A 43 -37.18 -4.46 -15.97
CA ASP A 43 -36.55 -4.80 -14.68
C ASP A 43 -35.30 -3.96 -14.35
N GLY A 44 -35.26 -3.44 -13.12
CA GLY A 44 -34.09 -2.73 -12.59
C GLY A 44 -33.00 -3.68 -12.10
N PRO A 45 -31.72 -3.26 -12.10
CA PRO A 45 -30.65 -4.02 -11.48
C PRO A 45 -30.89 -4.16 -9.96
N ALA A 46 -30.41 -5.26 -9.37
CA ALA A 46 -30.53 -5.51 -7.95
C ALA A 46 -29.99 -4.34 -7.12
N GLU A 47 -30.74 -3.95 -6.08
CA GLU A 47 -30.39 -2.82 -5.24
C GLU A 47 -29.06 -3.07 -4.54
N SER A 48 -28.18 -2.07 -4.57
CA SER A 48 -26.91 -2.12 -3.84
C SER A 48 -27.20 -1.81 -2.37
N ASP A 49 -27.25 -2.87 -1.56
CA ASP A 49 -27.47 -2.77 -0.11
C ASP A 49 -26.37 -1.93 0.54
N THR A 50 -26.67 -0.66 0.79
CA THR A 50 -25.86 0.21 1.64
C THR A 50 -26.09 -0.20 3.09
N PRO A 51 -25.09 -0.70 3.84
CA PRO A 51 -25.32 -1.21 5.18
C PRO A 51 -25.75 -0.11 6.15
N GLY A 52 -26.98 -0.22 6.68
CA GLY A 52 -27.45 0.65 7.74
C GLY A 52 -26.74 0.36 9.07
N PRO A 53 -26.55 1.39 9.94
CA PRO A 53 -25.92 1.20 11.24
C PRO A 53 -26.88 0.48 12.21
N GLY A 54 -26.90 -0.85 12.17
CA GLY A 54 -27.79 -1.66 13.00
C GLY A 54 -27.81 -3.17 12.76
N SER A 55 -27.18 -3.68 11.70
CA SER A 55 -27.08 -5.13 11.49
C SER A 55 -26.02 -5.74 12.42
N GLU A 56 -26.47 -6.48 13.44
CA GLU A 56 -25.63 -7.39 14.21
C GLU A 56 -24.96 -8.36 13.24
N SER A 57 -23.64 -8.21 13.09
CA SER A 57 -22.95 -8.61 11.86
C SER A 57 -22.42 -10.04 12.00
N GLY A 58 -22.97 -10.95 11.17
CA GLY A 58 -22.49 -12.32 11.04
C GLY A 58 -21.02 -12.40 10.63
N ALA A 59 -20.41 -13.59 10.78
CA ALA A 59 -19.02 -13.74 10.39
C ALA A 59 -18.90 -13.72 8.86
N GLY A 60 -18.00 -12.89 8.36
CA GLY A 60 -17.80 -12.62 6.95
C GLY A 60 -16.55 -13.30 6.41
N LEU A 61 -16.68 -13.89 5.23
CA LEU A 61 -15.58 -14.37 4.39
C LEU A 61 -15.58 -13.56 3.09
N SER A 62 -14.48 -12.87 2.80
CA SER A 62 -14.23 -12.18 1.54
C SER A 62 -12.97 -12.70 0.85
N VAL A 63 -12.75 -12.30 -0.40
CA VAL A 63 -11.47 -12.45 -1.11
C VAL A 63 -10.98 -11.08 -1.58
N VAL A 64 -9.67 -10.83 -1.49
CA VAL A 64 -8.98 -9.70 -2.09
C VAL A 64 -7.94 -10.25 -3.07
N ASN A 65 -7.81 -9.62 -4.24
CA ASN A 65 -6.70 -9.89 -5.14
C ASN A 65 -5.68 -8.77 -5.02
N GLU A 66 -4.44 -9.10 -4.71
CA GLU A 66 -3.30 -8.18 -4.71
C GLU A 66 -2.41 -8.42 -5.95
N ASP A 67 -2.74 -9.40 -6.79
CA ASP A 67 -2.12 -9.70 -8.09
C ASP A 67 -2.70 -8.87 -9.24
N ASP A 68 -1.94 -8.68 -10.32
CA ASP A 68 -2.35 -7.92 -11.51
C ASP A 68 -3.09 -8.77 -12.57
N GLU A 69 -3.11 -10.10 -12.42
CA GLU A 69 -3.94 -11.02 -13.21
C GLU A 69 -5.28 -11.37 -12.51
N PRO A 70 -6.36 -11.64 -13.27
CA PRO A 70 -7.62 -12.14 -12.72
C PRO A 70 -7.58 -13.66 -12.53
N HIS A 71 -8.10 -14.17 -11.42
CA HIS A 71 -8.03 -15.58 -11.05
C HIS A 71 -9.40 -16.22 -10.80
N ALA A 72 -9.51 -17.53 -11.00
CA ALA A 72 -10.70 -18.30 -10.61
C ALA A 72 -10.47 -19.02 -9.27
N LEU A 73 -11.15 -18.57 -8.22
CA LEU A 73 -11.03 -19.12 -6.87
C LEU A 73 -12.16 -20.11 -6.57
N SER A 74 -11.82 -21.30 -6.06
CA SER A 74 -12.75 -22.23 -5.43
C SER A 74 -12.58 -22.18 -3.91
N VAL A 75 -13.69 -22.12 -3.15
CA VAL A 75 -13.68 -22.01 -1.69
C VAL A 75 -14.71 -22.96 -1.07
N ARG A 76 -14.28 -23.78 -0.10
CA ARG A 76 -15.15 -24.58 0.75
C ARG A 76 -14.92 -24.24 2.23
N VAL A 77 -16.00 -24.00 2.96
CA VAL A 77 -15.99 -23.79 4.41
C VAL A 77 -16.77 -24.91 5.09
N THR A 78 -16.16 -25.61 6.03
CA THR A 78 -16.78 -26.71 6.78
C THR A 78 -16.74 -26.50 8.29
N ASP A 79 -17.81 -26.90 8.97
CA ASP A 79 -17.96 -26.98 10.42
C ASP A 79 -18.07 -28.46 10.81
N GLY A 80 -16.97 -29.04 11.27
CA GLY A 80 -16.84 -30.50 11.41
C GLY A 80 -17.08 -31.22 10.08
N ASP A 81 -18.13 -32.03 10.03
CA ASP A 81 -18.56 -32.76 8.82
C ASP A 81 -19.59 -31.97 7.96
N GLU A 82 -20.08 -30.81 8.42
CA GLU A 82 -21.08 -30.01 7.71
C GLU A 82 -20.42 -28.99 6.76
N THR A 83 -20.74 -29.03 5.47
CA THR A 83 -20.34 -27.98 4.52
C THR A 83 -21.26 -26.77 4.66
N ARG A 84 -20.70 -25.64 5.11
CA ARG A 84 -21.42 -24.36 5.26
C ARG A 84 -21.39 -23.53 3.99
N VAL A 85 -20.26 -23.54 3.27
CA VAL A 85 -20.07 -22.86 1.97
C VAL A 85 -19.33 -23.81 1.02
N ASP A 86 -19.74 -23.83 -0.24
CA ASP A 86 -19.05 -24.46 -1.35
C ASP A 86 -19.30 -23.58 -2.58
N SER A 87 -18.28 -22.86 -3.05
CA SER A 87 -18.41 -21.77 -4.02
C SER A 87 -17.22 -21.73 -4.97
N SER A 88 -17.47 -21.21 -6.18
CA SER A 88 -16.43 -20.89 -7.15
C SER A 88 -16.75 -19.51 -7.75
N LEU A 89 -15.73 -18.67 -7.87
CA LEU A 89 -15.89 -17.24 -8.11
C LEU A 89 -14.67 -16.65 -8.82
N ASP A 90 -14.92 -15.89 -9.89
CA ASP A 90 -13.87 -15.15 -10.59
C ASP A 90 -13.49 -13.89 -9.78
N VAL A 91 -12.21 -13.72 -9.49
CA VAL A 91 -11.66 -12.53 -8.82
C VAL A 91 -11.05 -11.62 -9.89
N GLY A 92 -11.42 -10.33 -9.86
CA GLY A 92 -10.86 -9.36 -10.79
C GLY A 92 -9.37 -9.10 -10.55
N ALA A 93 -8.68 -8.65 -11.59
CA ALA A 93 -7.30 -8.19 -11.51
C ALA A 93 -7.16 -6.93 -10.62
N GLY A 94 -6.03 -6.84 -9.92
CA GLY A 94 -5.57 -5.68 -9.18
C GLY A 94 -6.21 -5.47 -7.79
N PRO A 95 -5.56 -4.66 -6.93
CA PRO A 95 -6.03 -4.33 -5.59
C PRO A 95 -7.39 -3.62 -5.64
N GLY A 96 -8.44 -4.37 -5.34
CA GLY A 96 -9.83 -3.93 -5.39
C GLY A 96 -10.57 -4.05 -4.05
N TYR A 97 -11.79 -3.50 -4.00
CA TYR A 97 -12.71 -3.76 -2.90
C TYR A 97 -13.02 -5.26 -2.84
N GLY A 98 -12.68 -5.90 -1.72
CA GLY A 98 -12.77 -7.35 -1.57
C GLY A 98 -14.16 -7.91 -1.92
N ARG A 99 -14.19 -8.99 -2.69
CA ARG A 99 -15.42 -9.66 -3.11
C ARG A 99 -15.91 -10.56 -1.97
N ASN A 100 -17.11 -10.29 -1.46
CA ASN A 100 -17.73 -11.15 -0.44
C ASN A 100 -18.01 -12.56 -1.00
N VAL A 101 -17.61 -13.58 -0.24
CA VAL A 101 -17.89 -15.00 -0.49
C VAL A 101 -19.12 -15.44 0.33
N ALA A 102 -19.17 -15.06 1.61
CA ALA A 102 -20.30 -15.27 2.51
C ALA A 102 -20.32 -14.20 3.61
N ASN A 103 -21.50 -13.69 3.99
CA ASN A 103 -21.64 -12.66 5.03
C ASN A 103 -22.25 -13.18 6.36
N ASP A 104 -22.85 -14.37 6.32
CA ASP A 104 -23.65 -14.95 7.41
C ASP A 104 -23.15 -16.34 7.79
N LEU A 105 -21.85 -16.46 8.12
CA LEU A 105 -21.33 -17.60 8.86
C LEU A 105 -21.64 -17.34 10.34
N VAL A 106 -22.85 -17.73 10.75
CA VAL A 106 -23.59 -17.04 11.82
C VAL A 106 -23.01 -17.21 13.24
N ASP A 107 -22.26 -18.28 13.50
CA ASP A 107 -21.91 -18.70 14.86
C ASP A 107 -20.43 -18.47 15.21
N ALA A 108 -20.14 -18.15 16.48
CA ALA A 108 -18.79 -18.22 17.01
C ALA A 108 -18.36 -19.69 17.14
N GLY A 109 -17.20 -20.04 16.58
CA GLY A 109 -16.82 -21.43 16.38
C GLY A 109 -15.48 -21.62 15.69
N ARG A 110 -15.24 -22.83 15.18
CA ARG A 110 -14.06 -23.18 14.38
C ARG A 110 -14.52 -23.71 13.04
N TYR A 111 -14.03 -23.11 11.97
CA TYR A 111 -14.34 -23.47 10.60
C TYR A 111 -13.06 -23.84 9.87
N ARG A 112 -13.07 -24.94 9.13
CA ARG A 112 -11.99 -25.24 8.19
C ARG A 112 -12.32 -24.59 6.85
N VAL A 113 -11.42 -23.74 6.37
CA VAL A 113 -11.50 -23.06 5.09
C VAL A 113 -10.47 -23.70 4.17
N VAL A 114 -10.94 -24.33 3.10
CA VAL A 114 -10.09 -24.87 2.03
C VAL A 114 -10.35 -24.04 0.78
N ALA A 115 -9.29 -23.54 0.16
CA ALA A 115 -9.37 -22.74 -1.05
C ALA A 115 -8.31 -23.17 -2.09
N GLU A 116 -8.64 -23.03 -3.37
CA GLU A 116 -7.80 -23.43 -4.51
C GLU A 116 -7.98 -22.43 -5.65
N LEU A 117 -6.87 -21.85 -6.13
CA LEU A 117 -6.81 -21.04 -7.35
C LEU A 117 -6.66 -21.94 -8.58
N ASP A 118 -7.04 -21.44 -9.76
CA ASP A 118 -6.82 -22.10 -11.04
C ASP A 118 -5.34 -22.21 -11.45
N THR A 119 -4.45 -21.43 -10.81
CA THR A 119 -2.98 -21.64 -10.84
C THR A 119 -2.55 -22.93 -10.14
N GLY A 120 -3.40 -23.50 -9.29
CA GLY A 120 -3.12 -24.67 -8.45
C GLY A 120 -2.55 -24.33 -7.06
N ALA A 121 -2.46 -23.05 -6.69
CA ALA A 121 -2.17 -22.65 -5.32
C ALA A 121 -3.34 -23.02 -4.38
N THR A 122 -3.02 -23.54 -3.19
CA THR A 122 -4.03 -24.07 -2.25
C THR A 122 -3.80 -23.57 -0.83
N LEU A 123 -4.89 -23.24 -0.14
CA LEU A 123 -4.92 -22.91 1.29
C LEU A 123 -5.79 -23.93 2.04
N ASP A 124 -5.35 -24.33 3.24
CA ASP A 124 -6.10 -25.16 4.19
C ASP A 124 -5.90 -24.59 5.59
N TYR A 125 -6.94 -23.94 6.13
CA TYR A 125 -6.83 -23.03 7.26
C TYR A 125 -7.95 -23.25 8.30
N GLU A 126 -7.60 -23.27 9.60
CA GLU A 126 -8.57 -23.36 10.71
C GLU A 126 -8.91 -21.95 11.23
N TRP A 127 -10.02 -21.41 10.73
CA TRP A 127 -10.53 -20.12 11.17
C TRP A 127 -11.29 -20.24 12.50
N THR A 128 -10.83 -19.52 13.53
CA THR A 128 -11.55 -19.39 14.80
C THR A 128 -12.33 -18.07 14.83
N VAL A 129 -13.66 -18.16 14.71
CA VAL A 129 -14.58 -17.01 14.76
C VAL A 129 -14.83 -16.60 16.20
N THR A 130 -14.42 -15.38 16.54
CA THR A 130 -14.73 -14.67 17.79
C THR A 130 -15.33 -13.31 17.48
N ASN A 131 -15.74 -12.53 18.50
CA ASN A 131 -16.21 -11.15 18.29
C ASN A 131 -15.16 -10.25 17.59
N GLU A 132 -13.87 -10.51 17.84
CA GLU A 132 -12.75 -9.72 17.32
C GLU A 132 -12.22 -10.27 15.97
N THR A 133 -12.44 -11.55 15.70
CA THR A 133 -11.92 -12.28 14.51
C THR A 133 -13.00 -12.74 13.52
N ARG A 134 -14.21 -12.16 13.62
CA ARG A 134 -15.37 -12.49 12.78
C ARG A 134 -15.27 -12.09 11.30
N ARG A 135 -14.11 -11.65 10.82
CA ARG A 135 -13.87 -11.39 9.40
C ARG A 135 -12.57 -12.04 8.97
N LEU A 136 -12.67 -12.93 8.00
CA LEU A 136 -11.54 -13.51 7.29
C LEU A 136 -11.57 -13.03 5.85
N GLU A 137 -10.43 -12.54 5.38
CA GLU A 137 -10.18 -12.27 3.97
C GLU A 137 -9.24 -13.36 3.45
N LEU A 138 -9.54 -13.91 2.28
CA LEU A 138 -8.60 -14.72 1.51
C LEU A 138 -7.84 -13.77 0.59
N VAL A 139 -6.53 -13.72 0.70
CA VAL A 139 -5.69 -12.84 -0.11
C VAL A 139 -5.06 -13.69 -1.21
N VAL A 140 -5.30 -13.32 -2.46
CA VAL A 140 -4.46 -13.74 -3.58
C VAL A 140 -3.27 -12.80 -3.61
N THR A 141 -2.08 -13.34 -3.36
CA THR A 141 -0.82 -12.57 -3.31
C THR A 141 -0.30 -12.29 -4.72
N SER A 142 0.59 -11.31 -4.87
CA SER A 142 1.18 -10.91 -6.16
C SER A 142 2.12 -11.94 -6.82
N ASP A 143 2.33 -13.10 -6.18
CA ASP A 143 2.96 -14.28 -6.78
C ASP A 143 1.94 -15.41 -7.09
N ALA A 144 0.65 -15.06 -7.13
CA ALA A 144 -0.51 -15.94 -7.29
C ALA A 144 -0.63 -17.06 -6.23
N GLY A 145 -0.18 -16.76 -5.01
CA GLY A 145 -0.39 -17.57 -3.80
C GLY A 145 -1.76 -17.33 -3.13
N LEU A 146 -1.96 -17.96 -1.97
CA LEU A 146 -3.17 -17.80 -1.14
C LEU A 146 -2.82 -17.69 0.34
N GLU A 147 -3.27 -16.61 0.99
CA GLU A 147 -3.04 -16.35 2.41
C GLU A 147 -4.33 -16.00 3.17
N PRO A 148 -4.48 -16.42 4.44
CA PRO A 148 -5.56 -15.98 5.31
C PRO A 148 -5.21 -14.64 6.00
N ARG A 149 -6.13 -13.66 5.97
CA ARG A 149 -5.96 -12.38 6.66
C ARG A 149 -7.19 -12.08 7.54
N GLN A 150 -7.01 -12.12 8.85
CA GLN A 150 -8.01 -11.75 9.85
C GLN A 150 -7.79 -10.31 10.29
N ARG A 151 -8.75 -9.42 10.02
CA ARG A 151 -8.71 -8.04 10.53
C ARG A 151 -9.23 -7.99 11.96
N VAL A 152 -8.37 -7.56 12.88
CA VAL A 152 -8.64 -7.50 14.33
C VAL A 152 -8.59 -6.05 14.81
N THR A 153 -9.62 -5.61 15.53
CA THR A 153 -9.60 -4.34 16.28
C THR A 153 -9.72 -4.66 17.76
N PRO A 154 -8.60 -4.63 18.51
CA PRO A 154 -8.59 -5.00 19.92
C PRO A 154 -9.26 -3.93 20.78
N ALA A 155 -9.93 -4.37 21.85
CA ALA A 155 -10.37 -3.46 22.90
C ALA A 155 -9.17 -2.99 23.73
N LEU A 156 -8.85 -1.69 23.65
CA LEU A 156 -7.83 -1.07 24.49
C LEU A 156 -8.50 -0.46 25.74
N ASP A 157 -8.36 -1.13 26.88
CA ASP A 157 -8.91 -0.71 28.19
C ASP A 157 -8.08 0.40 28.85
N ASP A 158 -7.75 1.46 28.10
CA ASP A 158 -6.99 2.61 28.58
C ASP A 158 -7.88 3.86 28.64
N ALA A 159 -7.97 4.47 29.83
CA ALA A 159 -8.82 5.62 30.09
C ALA A 159 -8.25 6.94 29.56
N ASP A 160 -6.95 6.98 29.23
CA ASP A 160 -6.25 8.17 28.78
C ASP A 160 -6.09 8.24 27.24
N LEU A 161 -6.59 7.23 26.50
CA LEU A 161 -6.66 7.22 25.04
C LEU A 161 -7.96 7.85 24.48
N PRO A 162 -7.91 8.53 23.31
CA PRO A 162 -6.70 8.96 22.61
C PRO A 162 -5.99 10.08 23.38
N TYR A 163 -4.66 9.94 23.52
CA TYR A 163 -3.81 10.84 24.28
C TYR A 163 -3.76 12.26 23.67
N SER A 164 -3.52 13.27 24.51
CA SER A 164 -3.49 14.67 24.08
C SER A 164 -2.39 15.46 24.78
N VAL A 165 -1.53 16.06 23.96
CA VAL A 165 -0.48 16.99 24.35
C VAL A 165 -1.12 18.30 24.83
N PRO A 166 -0.91 18.72 26.09
CA PRO A 166 -1.54 19.92 26.63
C PRO A 166 -1.13 21.18 25.87
N GLY A 167 -2.10 21.80 25.17
CA GLY A 167 -1.90 23.05 24.43
C GLY A 167 -1.58 22.88 22.95
N SER A 168 -1.37 21.65 22.46
CA SER A 168 -1.40 21.36 21.02
C SER A 168 -2.81 21.50 20.45
N THR A 169 -2.88 21.74 19.15
CA THR A 169 -4.14 21.70 18.39
C THR A 169 -4.68 20.26 18.37
N ASP A 170 -6.00 20.10 18.57
CA ASP A 170 -6.68 18.82 18.36
C ASP A 170 -6.71 18.50 16.86
N ILE A 171 -6.36 17.26 16.53
CA ILE A 171 -6.40 16.76 15.16
C ILE A 171 -7.87 16.34 14.85
N PHE A 172 -8.37 16.56 13.63
CA PHE A 172 -9.77 16.30 13.19
C PHE A 172 -10.34 14.83 13.21
N SER A 173 -9.67 13.84 12.60
CA SER A 173 -9.92 12.38 12.56
C SER A 173 -8.74 11.53 13.12
N PRO A 174 -8.57 11.43 14.46
CA PRO A 174 -7.50 10.72 15.19
C PRO A 174 -6.89 9.45 14.52
N PRO A 175 -5.55 9.31 14.42
CA PRO A 175 -4.93 8.20 13.70
C PRO A 175 -4.83 6.94 14.56
N THR A 176 -4.84 5.80 13.86
CA THR A 176 -4.68 4.47 14.45
C THR A 176 -3.25 3.96 14.28
N ALA A 177 -2.91 2.87 14.95
CA ALA A 177 -1.78 2.03 14.58
C ALA A 177 -2.26 0.79 13.83
N GLY A 178 -1.55 0.44 12.77
CA GLY A 178 -1.69 -0.82 12.05
C GLY A 178 -0.51 -1.74 12.36
N ILE A 179 -0.79 -3.01 12.67
CA ILE A 179 0.25 -4.03 12.95
C ILE A 179 0.02 -5.22 12.02
N ARG A 180 1.07 -5.63 11.29
CA ARG A 180 1.07 -6.78 10.38
C ARG A 180 2.31 -7.63 10.62
N ASN A 181 2.17 -8.95 10.44
CA ASN A 181 3.28 -9.88 10.43
C ASN A 181 3.30 -10.63 9.11
N ARG A 182 4.36 -10.45 8.31
CA ARG A 182 4.63 -11.16 7.06
C ARG A 182 5.74 -12.22 7.18
N SER A 183 6.29 -12.43 8.37
CA SER A 183 7.25 -13.52 8.62
C SER A 183 6.55 -14.88 8.66
N ASP A 184 7.33 -15.95 8.66
CA ASP A 184 6.83 -17.34 8.70
C ASP A 184 6.46 -17.84 10.11
N ALA A 185 6.50 -16.96 11.12
CA ALA A 185 6.27 -17.30 12.52
C ALA A 185 5.45 -16.23 13.26
N ASP A 186 4.54 -16.68 14.14
CA ASP A 186 3.79 -15.79 15.02
C ASP A 186 4.73 -14.97 15.91
N ALA A 187 4.45 -13.67 16.02
CA ALA A 187 5.19 -12.75 16.86
C ALA A 187 4.28 -12.16 17.94
N ARG A 188 4.89 -11.83 19.08
CA ARG A 188 4.27 -10.99 20.10
C ARG A 188 5.05 -9.70 20.22
N LEU A 189 4.36 -8.57 20.07
CA LEU A 189 4.96 -7.24 20.01
C LEU A 189 4.40 -6.36 21.13
N THR A 190 5.28 -5.83 21.97
CA THR A 190 4.93 -4.73 22.87
C THR A 190 5.18 -3.41 22.15
N VAL A 191 4.12 -2.64 21.93
CA VAL A 191 4.18 -1.27 21.39
C VAL A 191 3.98 -0.30 22.54
N ALA A 192 4.94 0.60 22.74
CA ALA A 192 4.86 1.70 23.69
C ALA A 192 5.00 3.04 22.96
N ILE A 193 4.29 4.07 23.43
CA ILE A 193 4.38 5.43 22.89
C ILE A 193 4.57 6.44 24.02
N GLU A 194 5.53 7.34 23.81
CA GLU A 194 5.90 8.40 24.74
C GLU A 194 5.77 9.78 24.09
N HIS A 195 5.55 10.79 24.93
CA HIS A 195 5.65 12.19 24.53
C HIS A 195 6.37 12.97 25.64
N GLY A 196 7.46 13.67 25.30
CA GLY A 196 8.25 14.44 26.27
C GLY A 196 8.79 13.58 27.43
N GLY A 197 9.26 12.36 27.14
CA GLY A 197 9.74 11.40 28.13
C GLY A 197 8.68 10.87 29.10
N THR A 198 7.40 10.97 28.74
CA THR A 198 6.28 10.36 29.48
C THR A 198 5.60 9.33 28.60
N ARG A 199 5.75 8.05 28.96
CA ARG A 199 4.99 6.94 28.39
C ARG A 199 3.52 7.04 28.78
N PHE A 200 2.65 7.16 27.78
CA PHE A 200 1.20 7.23 27.95
C PHE A 200 0.48 6.01 27.37
N PHE A 201 1.17 5.19 26.58
CA PHE A 201 0.64 3.96 26.00
C PHE A 201 1.68 2.85 26.10
N GLU A 202 1.25 1.64 26.49
CA GLU A 202 2.02 0.41 26.41
C GLU A 202 1.05 -0.77 26.28
N HIS A 203 1.15 -1.54 25.20
CA HIS A 203 0.28 -2.70 24.99
C HIS A 203 0.99 -3.83 24.22
N ALA A 204 0.73 -5.07 24.62
CA ALA A 204 1.27 -6.28 23.99
C ALA A 204 0.25 -6.90 23.02
N PHE A 205 0.60 -6.95 21.74
CA PHE A 205 -0.22 -7.45 20.66
C PHE A 205 0.27 -8.82 20.18
N ASP A 206 -0.68 -9.75 19.98
CA ASP A 206 -0.42 -11.06 19.39
C ASP A 206 -0.51 -10.94 17.85
N ALA A 207 0.61 -10.52 17.25
CA ALA A 207 0.82 -10.36 15.80
C ALA A 207 1.11 -11.72 15.15
N ALA A 208 0.09 -12.58 15.11
CA ALA A 208 0.13 -13.83 14.35
C ALA A 208 0.22 -13.58 12.84
N THR A 209 0.76 -14.54 12.08
CA THR A 209 1.02 -14.37 10.63
C THR A 209 -0.25 -14.20 9.80
N ASP A 210 -1.39 -14.61 10.36
CA ASP A 210 -2.72 -14.51 9.75
C ASP A 210 -3.51 -13.26 10.19
N ARG A 211 -2.89 -12.32 10.92
CA ARG A 211 -3.56 -11.15 11.51
C ARG A 211 -3.08 -9.83 10.96
N GLU A 212 -4.05 -8.98 10.66
CA GLU A 212 -3.88 -7.54 10.52
C GLU A 212 -4.61 -6.85 11.69
N ILE A 213 -3.85 -6.23 12.58
CA ILE A 213 -4.38 -5.52 13.74
C ILE A 213 -4.51 -4.04 13.38
N SER A 214 -5.68 -3.45 13.63
CA SER A 214 -5.88 -1.99 13.57
C SER A 214 -6.42 -1.51 14.91
N THR A 215 -5.65 -0.70 15.61
CA THR A 215 -6.05 -0.19 16.93
C THR A 215 -7.19 0.82 16.83
N PRO A 216 -7.92 1.09 17.92
CA PRO A 216 -8.54 2.39 18.15
C PRO A 216 -7.53 3.54 18.03
N ALA A 217 -8.01 4.78 17.92
CA ALA A 217 -7.14 5.94 17.85
C ALA A 217 -6.27 6.09 19.12
N LEU A 218 -4.96 6.31 18.93
CA LEU A 218 -4.00 6.37 20.04
C LEU A 218 -3.73 7.80 20.52
N VAL A 219 -3.82 8.79 19.64
CA VAL A 219 -3.53 10.21 19.91
C VAL A 219 -4.59 11.11 19.26
N LYS A 220 -4.88 12.26 19.85
CA LYS A 220 -5.84 13.26 19.34
C LYS A 220 -5.29 14.66 19.16
N SER A 221 -4.00 14.89 19.39
CA SER A 221 -3.32 16.18 19.22
C SER A 221 -2.14 16.11 18.26
N HIS A 222 -1.86 17.19 17.53
CA HIS A 222 -0.64 17.29 16.74
C HIS A 222 0.60 17.32 17.64
N GLY A 223 1.73 16.84 17.13
CA GLY A 223 2.98 16.73 17.88
C GLY A 223 3.88 15.61 17.38
N THR A 224 5.02 15.45 18.03
CA THR A 224 6.00 14.39 17.78
C THR A 224 5.94 13.37 18.90
N TYR A 225 5.91 12.08 18.57
CA TYR A 225 5.75 10.97 19.53
C TYR A 225 6.87 9.95 19.36
N GLU A 226 7.49 9.52 20.47
CA GLU A 226 8.50 8.47 20.44
C GLU A 226 7.81 7.10 20.53
N VAL A 227 7.96 6.27 19.48
CA VAL A 227 7.40 4.93 19.40
C VAL A 227 8.49 3.89 19.63
N PHE A 228 8.21 2.93 20.50
CA PHE A 228 9.07 1.79 20.82
C PHE A 228 8.32 0.49 20.54
N VAL A 229 8.92 -0.41 19.77
CA VAL A 229 8.39 -1.74 19.47
C VAL A 229 9.41 -2.78 19.92
N GLU A 230 9.02 -3.69 20.81
CA GLU A 230 9.84 -4.81 21.29
C GLU A 230 9.11 -6.13 21.04
N ALA A 231 9.79 -7.10 20.43
CA ALA A 231 9.28 -8.47 20.31
C ALA A 231 9.73 -9.33 21.51
N ASP A 232 8.94 -10.34 21.89
CA ASP A 232 9.25 -11.28 22.99
C ASP A 232 10.62 -12.01 22.86
N ASP A 233 11.25 -12.00 21.67
CA ASP A 233 12.59 -12.56 21.42
C ASP A 233 13.74 -11.54 21.55
N GLY A 234 13.43 -10.29 21.89
CA GLY A 234 14.40 -9.21 22.11
C GLY A 234 14.78 -8.42 20.86
N ARG A 235 14.13 -8.63 19.70
CA ARG A 235 14.20 -7.66 18.59
C ARG A 235 13.51 -6.36 19.01
N THR A 236 14.09 -5.23 18.64
CA THR A 236 13.55 -3.90 18.92
C THR A 236 13.59 -3.01 17.70
N ALA A 237 12.61 -2.12 17.55
CA ALA A 237 12.65 -0.99 16.62
C ALA A 237 12.07 0.26 17.30
N THR A 238 12.56 1.42 16.89
CA THR A 238 12.15 2.74 17.42
C THR A 238 11.88 3.69 16.28
N HIS A 239 10.97 4.64 16.48
CA HIS A 239 10.61 5.61 15.45
C HIS A 239 10.04 6.89 16.07
N GLU A 240 10.41 8.04 15.50
CA GLU A 240 9.83 9.34 15.84
C GLU A 240 8.61 9.62 14.95
N TRP A 241 7.42 9.38 15.47
CA TRP A 241 6.16 9.54 14.74
C TRP A 241 5.70 11.00 14.77
N HIS A 242 5.89 11.70 13.65
CA HIS A 242 5.51 13.10 13.52
C HIS A 242 4.07 13.28 13.01
N ILE A 243 3.23 13.98 13.78
CA ILE A 243 1.86 14.33 13.37
C ILE A 243 1.76 15.84 13.11
N PRO A 244 1.86 16.26 11.83
CA PRO A 244 1.99 17.66 11.41
C PRO A 244 0.67 18.44 11.51
N GLU A 245 0.73 19.74 11.85
CA GLU A 245 -0.45 20.61 12.05
C GLU A 245 -1.39 20.78 10.84
N LYS A 246 -0.94 20.42 9.62
CA LYS A 246 -1.60 20.78 8.36
C LYS A 246 -1.98 19.60 7.48
N TRP A 247 -1.54 18.39 7.79
CA TRP A 247 -1.62 17.25 6.86
C TRP A 247 -2.38 16.06 7.43
N ALA A 248 -2.72 15.15 6.53
CA ALA A 248 -3.55 14.01 6.81
C ALA A 248 -2.72 12.83 7.38
N TRP A 249 -2.63 12.77 8.71
CA TRP A 249 -2.76 11.49 9.45
C TRP A 249 -1.87 10.32 9.00
N PRO A 250 -0.54 10.39 9.19
CA PRO A 250 0.26 9.17 9.07
C PRO A 250 -0.28 8.11 10.04
N THR A 251 -0.80 7.01 9.50
CA THR A 251 -1.11 5.82 10.29
C THR A 251 0.21 5.27 10.81
N LEU A 252 0.32 5.00 12.11
CA LEU A 252 1.51 4.36 12.67
C LEU A 252 1.53 2.90 12.20
N ALA A 253 2.43 2.55 11.30
CA ALA A 253 2.58 1.17 10.84
C ALA A 253 3.65 0.46 11.68
N VAL A 254 3.39 -0.82 11.97
CA VAL A 254 4.32 -1.73 12.63
C VAL A 254 4.33 -3.03 11.85
N LEU A 255 5.49 -3.39 11.30
CA LEU A 255 5.67 -4.53 10.43
C LEU A 255 6.71 -5.49 11.02
N VAL A 256 6.33 -6.75 11.19
CA VAL A 256 7.31 -7.86 11.16
C VAL A 256 7.46 -8.26 9.70
N ALA A 257 8.62 -7.98 9.10
CA ALA A 257 8.88 -8.27 7.70
C ALA A 257 9.25 -9.75 7.49
N ASP A 258 9.25 -10.19 6.24
CA ASP A 258 9.45 -11.57 5.79
C ASP A 258 10.81 -12.15 6.26
N ASP A 259 11.83 -11.29 6.42
CA ASP A 259 13.15 -11.63 6.95
C ASP A 259 13.22 -11.69 8.50
N GLY A 260 12.09 -11.45 9.17
CA GLY A 260 12.01 -11.33 10.62
C GLY A 260 12.54 -10.00 11.18
N SER A 261 12.82 -8.98 10.36
CA SER A 261 13.12 -7.63 10.87
C SER A 261 11.85 -6.97 11.41
N LEU A 262 11.99 -6.22 12.52
CA LEU A 262 10.96 -5.29 12.96
C LEU A 262 11.17 -3.95 12.26
N ARG A 263 10.09 -3.38 11.73
CA ARG A 263 10.09 -2.07 11.09
C ARG A 263 8.89 -1.29 11.60
N VAL A 264 9.07 0.00 11.87
CA VAL A 264 8.05 0.92 12.35
C VAL A 264 8.27 2.25 11.64
N GLY A 265 7.18 2.96 11.35
CA GLY A 265 7.20 4.20 10.60
C GLY A 265 5.79 4.69 10.32
N SER A 266 5.68 5.83 9.69
CA SER A 266 4.44 6.33 9.13
C SER A 266 4.09 5.55 7.84
N GLY A 267 2.84 5.11 7.70
CA GLY A 267 2.34 4.45 6.48
C GLY A 267 2.84 3.01 6.23
N TRP A 268 2.11 2.27 5.40
CA TRP A 268 2.51 0.92 4.99
C TRP A 268 3.47 0.95 3.80
N PRO A 269 4.33 -0.08 3.62
CA PRO A 269 5.06 -0.22 2.37
C PRO A 269 4.10 -0.31 1.18
N GLU A 270 4.41 0.43 0.12
CA GLU A 270 3.60 0.53 -1.09
C GLU A 270 4.47 0.63 -2.35
N MET A 271 3.87 0.38 -3.51
CA MET A 271 4.54 0.58 -4.79
C MET A 271 4.12 1.93 -5.38
N ALA A 272 5.05 2.89 -5.38
CA ALA A 272 4.84 4.18 -6.02
C ALA A 272 5.05 4.10 -7.53
N SER A 273 4.35 4.96 -8.26
CA SER A 273 4.49 5.12 -9.71
C SER A 273 5.10 6.48 -10.04
N VAL A 274 6.34 6.47 -10.53
CA VAL A 274 7.04 7.66 -11.04
C VAL A 274 6.73 7.79 -12.52
N ARG A 275 6.23 8.96 -12.94
CA ARG A 275 6.07 9.27 -14.37
C ARG A 275 7.40 9.76 -14.92
N VAL A 276 7.77 9.24 -16.09
CA VAL A 276 9.02 9.59 -16.77
C VAL A 276 8.70 10.01 -18.20
N THR A 277 9.11 11.21 -18.57
CA THR A 277 9.06 11.72 -19.95
C THR A 277 10.46 11.64 -20.53
N ASN A 278 10.67 10.81 -21.55
CA ASN A 278 11.90 10.82 -22.33
C ASN A 278 11.73 11.72 -23.57
N GLU A 279 12.36 12.90 -23.58
CA GLU A 279 12.27 13.84 -24.71
C GLU A 279 13.14 13.46 -25.92
N ASP A 280 14.08 12.52 -25.75
CA ASP A 280 14.99 12.12 -26.84
C ASP A 280 14.33 11.17 -27.85
N GLU A 281 14.85 11.16 -29.09
CA GLU A 281 14.45 10.20 -30.13
C GLU A 281 14.93 8.75 -29.87
N THR A 282 15.63 8.49 -28.76
CA THR A 282 16.22 7.19 -28.40
C THR A 282 15.92 6.79 -26.97
N GLU A 283 15.89 5.48 -26.73
CA GLU A 283 15.76 4.89 -25.39
C GLU A 283 16.89 5.38 -24.46
N ARG A 284 16.57 5.62 -23.18
CA ARG A 284 17.54 6.02 -22.14
C ARG A 284 17.49 5.04 -20.98
N ASP A 285 18.64 4.71 -20.40
CA ASP A 285 18.72 3.94 -19.16
C ASP A 285 18.56 4.88 -17.97
N LEU A 286 17.61 4.55 -17.10
CA LEU A 286 17.26 5.29 -15.89
C LEU A 286 17.43 4.39 -14.66
N THR A 287 18.00 4.94 -13.59
CA THR A 287 18.02 4.31 -12.26
C THR A 287 17.33 5.25 -11.26
N LEU A 288 16.35 4.71 -10.53
CA LEU A 288 15.68 5.37 -9.42
C LEU A 288 16.17 4.72 -8.13
N THR A 289 16.81 5.49 -7.25
CA THR A 289 17.36 5.01 -5.97
C THR A 289 16.67 5.75 -4.84
N LEU A 290 15.99 5.02 -3.96
CA LEU A 290 15.39 5.57 -2.75
C LEU A 290 16.36 5.37 -1.58
N VAL A 291 16.76 6.46 -0.95
CA VAL A 291 17.67 6.49 0.20
C VAL A 291 16.91 6.93 1.44
N ARG A 292 17.04 6.20 2.54
CA ARG A 292 16.64 6.70 3.86
C ARG A 292 17.81 7.49 4.44
N PRO A 293 17.68 8.80 4.74
CA PRO A 293 18.74 9.54 5.40
C PRO A 293 18.97 9.01 6.82
N ASP A 294 20.23 8.95 7.27
CA ASP A 294 20.61 8.40 8.59
C ASP A 294 19.91 9.12 9.75
N ASP A 295 19.59 10.40 9.58
CA ASP A 295 18.95 11.24 10.58
C ASP A 295 17.42 11.01 10.68
N ALA A 296 16.78 10.30 9.72
CA ALA A 296 15.34 10.02 9.75
C ALA A 296 14.91 9.13 10.94
N ASP A 297 15.81 8.28 11.44
CA ASP A 297 15.58 7.42 12.60
C ASP A 297 16.24 7.99 13.90
N ALA A 298 16.88 9.18 13.82
CA ALA A 298 17.67 9.77 14.91
C ALA A 298 17.12 11.13 15.38
N GLY A 299 16.10 11.09 16.24
CA GLY A 299 15.49 12.28 16.83
C GLY A 299 16.50 13.27 17.43
N GLY A 300 16.58 14.47 16.84
CA GLY A 300 17.54 15.51 17.21
C GLY A 300 17.25 16.86 16.55
N ASP A 301 17.03 17.90 17.36
CA ASP A 301 16.63 19.26 16.98
C ASP A 301 17.60 20.07 16.07
N ASP A 302 18.63 19.47 15.47
CA ASP A 302 19.69 20.18 14.72
C ASP A 302 19.33 20.44 13.23
N ALA A 303 18.15 21.03 13.01
CA ALA A 303 17.71 21.59 11.73
C ALA A 303 18.56 22.80 11.29
N GLY A 304 19.80 22.55 10.87
CA GLY A 304 20.76 23.59 10.46
C GLY A 304 22.06 23.13 9.81
N GLY A 305 22.28 21.82 9.63
CA GLY A 305 23.48 21.26 9.01
C GLY A 305 23.39 21.18 7.49
N ALA A 306 24.09 22.05 6.76
CA ALA A 306 24.36 21.84 5.33
C ALA A 306 25.44 20.75 5.15
N GLY A 307 25.08 19.49 5.40
CA GLY A 307 25.92 18.32 5.17
C GLY A 307 25.74 17.79 3.75
N THR A 308 26.77 17.90 2.91
CA THR A 308 26.74 17.42 1.51
C THR A 308 27.27 16.00 1.34
N ASP A 309 27.33 15.23 2.42
CA ASP A 309 27.74 13.82 2.44
C ASP A 309 26.57 13.00 3.02
N SER A 310 25.54 12.74 2.20
CA SER A 310 24.37 11.94 2.60
C SER A 310 24.81 10.51 2.97
N GLY A 311 24.88 10.22 4.27
CA GLY A 311 25.29 8.90 4.80
C GLY A 311 24.27 7.78 4.62
N GLY A 312 23.09 8.12 4.09
CA GLY A 312 21.88 7.31 4.14
C GLY A 312 21.97 5.90 3.53
N THR A 313 21.05 5.07 3.96
CA THR A 313 20.92 3.68 3.51
C THR A 313 20.03 3.61 2.26
N VAL A 314 20.52 3.03 1.17
CA VAL A 314 19.68 2.67 0.01
C VAL A 314 18.67 1.62 0.45
N VAL A 315 17.38 1.95 0.34
CA VAL A 315 16.26 1.07 0.72
C VAL A 315 15.48 0.52 -0.46
N SER A 316 15.63 1.11 -1.65
CA SER A 316 15.02 0.67 -2.91
C SER A 316 15.87 1.13 -4.10
N GLU A 317 15.97 0.31 -5.15
CA GLU A 317 16.68 0.65 -6.40
C GLU A 317 15.97 -0.01 -7.59
N THR A 318 15.45 0.79 -8.52
CA THR A 318 14.82 0.33 -9.77
C THR A 318 15.63 0.84 -10.97
N ALA A 319 16.14 -0.06 -11.80
CA ALA A 319 16.76 0.28 -13.09
C ALA A 319 15.84 -0.12 -14.26
N GLN A 320 15.53 0.83 -15.15
CA GLN A 320 14.65 0.63 -16.30
C GLN A 320 15.13 1.41 -17.53
N THR A 321 15.11 0.77 -18.70
CA THR A 321 15.28 1.45 -19.99
C THR A 321 13.95 2.07 -20.40
N VAL A 322 13.88 3.39 -20.51
CA VAL A 322 12.67 4.15 -20.88
C VAL A 322 12.67 4.51 -22.37
N PRO A 323 11.64 4.14 -23.16
CA PRO A 323 11.52 4.51 -24.56
C PRO A 323 11.20 6.01 -24.72
N PRO A 324 11.37 6.59 -25.93
CA PRO A 324 10.91 7.95 -26.25
C PRO A 324 9.43 8.20 -25.91
N GLY A 325 9.14 9.34 -25.30
CA GLY A 325 7.81 9.73 -24.84
C GLY A 325 7.55 9.40 -23.36
N GLU A 326 6.27 9.29 -23.00
CA GLU A 326 5.82 9.03 -21.63
C GLU A 326 5.99 7.55 -21.24
N SER A 327 6.40 7.31 -20.01
CA SER A 327 6.54 6.00 -19.37
C SER A 327 6.21 6.09 -17.87
N THR A 328 5.91 4.95 -17.26
CA THR A 328 5.78 4.82 -15.80
C THR A 328 6.84 3.84 -15.30
N VAL A 329 7.51 4.19 -14.22
CA VAL A 329 8.49 3.36 -13.52
C VAL A 329 7.98 3.11 -12.10
N ALA A 330 7.96 1.85 -11.69
CA ALA A 330 7.55 1.46 -10.35
C ALA A 330 8.74 1.55 -9.37
N VAL A 331 8.49 2.07 -8.17
CA VAL A 331 9.48 2.13 -7.08
C VAL A 331 8.83 1.59 -5.82
N ASP A 332 9.44 0.57 -5.20
CA ASP A 332 9.00 0.09 -3.90
C ASP A 332 9.36 1.12 -2.83
N ILE A 333 8.35 1.65 -2.13
CA ILE A 333 8.50 2.54 -0.98
C ILE A 333 8.36 1.69 0.29
N PRO A 334 9.42 1.55 1.10
CA PRO A 334 9.32 0.84 2.37
C PRO A 334 8.62 1.69 3.44
N ILE A 335 8.35 1.07 4.58
CA ILE A 335 7.84 1.75 5.78
C ILE A 335 8.87 2.74 6.36
N GLY A 336 8.47 3.99 6.56
CA GLY A 336 9.30 5.12 6.99
C GLY A 336 8.80 6.43 6.36
N ASP A 337 9.19 7.57 6.93
CA ASP A 337 8.45 8.83 6.79
C ASP A 337 8.83 9.66 5.56
N GLU A 338 10.12 9.92 5.44
CA GLU A 338 10.74 10.74 4.40
C GLU A 338 11.98 10.03 3.86
N TYR A 339 12.20 10.20 2.56
CA TYR A 339 13.29 9.58 1.81
C TYR A 339 13.93 10.62 0.89
N GLU A 340 15.16 10.38 0.46
CA GLU A 340 15.75 11.06 -0.70
C GLU A 340 15.55 10.16 -1.94
N LEU A 341 14.82 10.63 -2.96
CA LEU A 341 14.74 9.95 -4.25
C LEU A 341 15.84 10.49 -5.16
N THR A 342 16.76 9.63 -5.58
CA THR A 342 17.79 9.95 -6.59
C THR A 342 17.41 9.37 -7.94
N VAL A 343 17.48 10.20 -8.97
CA VAL A 343 17.19 9.91 -10.37
C VAL A 343 18.51 9.99 -11.13
N GLU A 344 19.05 8.86 -11.59
CA GLU A 344 20.34 8.79 -12.30
C GLU A 344 20.16 8.29 -13.75
N THR A 345 20.90 8.92 -14.68
CA THR A 345 21.11 8.44 -16.04
C THR A 345 22.59 8.59 -16.41
N ALA A 346 22.99 8.08 -17.59
CA ALA A 346 24.35 8.25 -18.10
C ALA A 346 24.81 9.71 -18.29
N ALA A 347 23.88 10.69 -18.29
CA ALA A 347 24.19 12.12 -18.43
C ALA A 347 24.34 12.86 -17.09
N GLY A 348 23.88 12.29 -15.97
CA GLY A 348 23.95 12.90 -14.64
C GLY A 348 22.91 12.32 -13.68
N SER A 349 22.82 12.92 -12.49
CA SER A 349 21.85 12.56 -11.45
C SER A 349 21.24 13.79 -10.77
N GLU A 350 20.02 13.65 -10.28
CA GLU A 350 19.34 14.63 -9.42
C GLU A 350 18.72 13.93 -8.20
N THR A 351 18.74 14.58 -7.04
CA THR A 351 18.24 14.04 -5.77
C THR A 351 17.27 15.04 -5.13
N VAL A 352 16.16 14.53 -4.60
CA VAL A 352 15.00 15.30 -4.13
C VAL A 352 14.32 14.64 -2.93
N ASP A 353 13.65 15.44 -2.10
CA ASP A 353 12.90 14.94 -0.95
C ASP A 353 11.62 14.22 -1.38
N TYR A 354 11.39 13.02 -0.85
CA TYR A 354 10.22 12.17 -1.10
C TYR A 354 9.50 11.86 0.22
N PRO A 355 8.44 12.63 0.58
CA PRO A 355 7.58 12.32 1.72
C PRO A 355 6.63 11.19 1.35
N ALA A 356 6.70 10.07 2.06
CA ALA A 356 5.88 8.89 1.78
C ALA A 356 4.50 8.94 2.47
N CYS A 357 4.34 9.74 3.54
CA CYS A 357 3.29 9.47 4.54
C CYS A 357 2.33 10.62 4.84
N TYR A 358 2.63 11.83 4.36
CA TYR A 358 1.89 13.04 4.69
C TYR A 358 0.83 13.44 3.65
N CYS A 359 0.75 12.71 2.53
CA CYS A 359 -0.08 13.03 1.38
C CYS A 359 -0.89 11.81 0.94
N TRP A 360 -2.06 12.03 0.34
CA TRP A 360 -2.92 10.94 -0.15
C TRP A 360 -2.32 10.23 -1.37
N SER A 361 -1.52 10.96 -2.14
CA SER A 361 -0.57 10.39 -3.09
C SER A 361 0.62 11.35 -3.28
N THR A 362 1.82 10.76 -3.38
CA THR A 362 3.03 11.46 -3.80
C THR A 362 3.28 11.12 -5.26
N THR A 363 3.09 12.08 -6.16
CA THR A 363 3.36 11.89 -7.60
C THR A 363 4.64 12.62 -7.98
N ALA A 364 5.61 11.86 -8.51
CA ALA A 364 6.85 12.39 -9.06
C ALA A 364 6.77 12.39 -10.60
N GLU A 365 7.10 13.53 -11.23
CA GLU A 365 7.21 13.66 -12.69
C GLU A 365 8.65 14.03 -13.05
N VAL A 366 9.34 13.08 -13.69
CA VAL A 366 10.75 13.14 -14.08
C VAL A 366 10.85 13.32 -15.60
N THR A 367 11.74 14.19 -16.06
CA THR A 367 12.04 14.34 -17.48
C THR A 367 13.51 13.98 -17.75
N VAL A 368 13.74 13.18 -18.78
CA VAL A 368 15.07 12.70 -19.18
C VAL A 368 15.31 13.00 -20.66
N GLY A 369 16.49 13.49 -20.99
CA GLY A 369 16.72 14.10 -22.30
C GLY A 369 16.03 15.46 -22.43
N GLY A 370 16.34 16.17 -23.52
CA GLY A 370 15.88 17.53 -23.75
C GLY A 370 16.97 18.58 -23.57
N ASN A 371 16.98 19.60 -24.45
CA ASN A 371 17.87 20.75 -24.29
C ASN A 371 17.31 21.67 -23.20
N SER A 372 17.95 21.69 -22.04
CA SER A 372 17.56 22.57 -20.93
C SER A 372 17.56 24.03 -21.41
N ALA A 373 16.41 24.72 -21.29
CA ALA A 373 16.11 25.97 -21.99
C ALA A 373 16.85 27.22 -21.43
N GLY A 374 18.19 27.16 -21.44
CA GLY A 374 19.10 28.20 -20.96
C GLY A 374 20.59 27.91 -21.20
N GLY A 375 20.98 26.64 -21.42
CA GLY A 375 22.37 26.22 -21.58
C GLY A 375 22.83 26.08 -23.03
N SER A 376 23.31 27.16 -23.66
CA SER A 376 23.89 27.06 -25.02
C SER A 376 25.33 26.52 -24.99
N ASN A 377 25.48 25.22 -24.70
CA ASN A 377 26.70 24.42 -24.87
C ASN A 377 26.28 22.94 -25.02
N GLY A 378 26.31 22.39 -26.23
CA GLY A 378 25.78 21.04 -26.51
C GLY A 378 26.64 19.90 -25.97
N GLY A 379 26.50 19.60 -24.67
CA GLY A 379 26.57 18.24 -24.14
C GLY A 379 25.16 17.65 -24.06
N ASP A 380 25.06 16.34 -23.80
CA ASP A 380 23.82 15.79 -23.25
C ASP A 380 23.56 16.49 -21.90
N ASP A 381 22.41 17.15 -21.75
CA ASP A 381 21.97 17.64 -20.46
C ASP A 381 21.58 16.43 -19.57
N GLY A 382 21.80 16.56 -18.26
CA GLY A 382 21.45 15.52 -17.28
C GLY A 382 19.93 15.29 -17.18
N PRO A 383 19.49 14.26 -16.43
CA PRO A 383 18.08 14.14 -16.08
C PRO A 383 17.67 15.36 -15.26
N SER A 384 16.42 15.80 -15.41
CA SER A 384 15.85 16.90 -14.63
C SER A 384 14.46 16.53 -14.12
N VAL A 385 14.26 16.60 -12.81
CA VAL A 385 12.97 16.33 -12.19
C VAL A 385 12.12 17.60 -12.24
N GLU A 386 11.31 17.72 -13.29
CA GLU A 386 10.61 18.96 -13.62
C GLU A 386 9.52 19.35 -12.62
N SER A 387 8.84 18.38 -11.99
CA SER A 387 7.94 18.70 -10.88
C SER A 387 7.69 17.55 -9.89
N PHE A 388 7.60 17.93 -8.62
CA PHE A 388 6.89 17.15 -7.61
C PHE A 388 5.51 17.74 -7.38
N GLN A 389 4.48 16.91 -7.50
CA GLN A 389 3.12 17.27 -7.13
C GLN A 389 2.69 16.41 -5.95
N TYR A 390 2.83 17.00 -4.76
CA TYR A 390 2.30 16.45 -3.52
C TYR A 390 0.78 16.70 -3.47
N VAL A 391 -0.03 15.64 -3.55
CA VAL A 391 -1.50 15.75 -3.42
C VAL A 391 -1.89 15.41 -1.99
N CYS A 392 -1.91 16.46 -1.16
CA CYS A 392 -2.22 16.42 0.27
C CYS A 392 -3.42 17.35 0.53
N GLU A 393 -4.62 16.93 0.08
CA GLU A 393 -5.90 17.65 0.29
C GLU A 393 -6.55 17.35 1.65
#